data_AF-X1DH27-F1
#
_entry.id   AF-X1DH27-F1
#
_cell.length_a   1.000
_cell.length_b   1.000
_cell.length_c   1.000
_cell.angle_alpha   90.00
_cell.angle_beta   90.00
_cell.angle_gamma   90.00
#
_symmetry.space_group_name_H-M   'P 1'
#
loop_
_entity.id
_entity.type
_entity.pdbx_description
1 polymer ?
#
loop_
_entity_poly.entity_id
_entity_poly.type
_entity_poly.pdbx_seq_one_letter_code
_entity_poly.pdbx_strand_id
1 'polypeptide(L)'
;VDKKQEVKMKNSEMVEIVISALNKIINQKFPGAQKTKTMINSIRKLGKKYDFLKHVGISDEPTSGGFYLTQALPGINNAHPIDVAEAIQKIICDIGESLDWKDGESFIESLKREIGEKHLALEGMGVNLEHIKFVLMRQGHEVLIKKTLEALIDIVSKNTSEGFAVVAIDTAIGKLEEKHNILRNIKIDKSRYAEGANAISIMPEINNVESHKLGKAIREVIRMVGKDSF
;
A
#
# COMPACT_ATOMS: atom_id res chain seq x y z
N VAL A 1 11.55 20.90 -29.12
CA VAL A 1 10.62 21.41 -28.10
C VAL A 1 10.75 20.51 -26.88
N ASP A 2 11.21 21.12 -25.80
CA ASP A 2 11.74 20.50 -24.59
C ASP A 2 10.69 19.76 -23.76
N LYS A 3 11.14 18.65 -23.16
CA LYS A 3 10.71 17.95 -21.93
C LYS A 3 9.22 17.97 -21.56
N LYS A 4 8.62 16.76 -21.59
CA LYS A 4 7.50 16.36 -20.72
C LYS A 4 7.85 16.74 -19.27
N GLN A 5 7.36 17.88 -18.82
CA GLN A 5 7.22 18.19 -17.40
C GLN A 5 6.08 17.29 -16.90
N GLU A 6 6.41 16.12 -16.37
CA GLU A 6 5.47 15.41 -15.50
C GLU A 6 5.10 16.37 -14.37
N VAL A 7 3.87 16.86 -14.38
CA VAL A 7 3.34 17.67 -13.28
C VAL A 7 3.32 16.76 -12.06
N LYS A 8 4.34 16.90 -11.21
CA LYS A 8 4.43 16.17 -9.94
C LYS A 8 3.26 16.60 -9.07
N MET A 9 2.33 15.68 -8.84
CA MET A 9 1.15 15.91 -8.01
C MET A 9 1.57 16.40 -6.63
N LYS A 10 0.89 17.45 -6.13
CA LYS A 10 1.18 18.01 -4.81
C LYS A 10 0.64 17.09 -3.71
N ASN A 11 1.31 17.05 -2.55
CA ASN A 11 0.87 16.24 -1.42
C ASN A 11 -0.54 16.62 -0.96
N SER A 12 -0.85 17.91 -0.89
CA SER A 12 -2.19 18.39 -0.52
C SER A 12 -3.24 17.89 -1.51
N GLU A 13 -2.95 17.95 -2.81
CA GLU A 13 -3.85 17.47 -3.85
C GLU A 13 -4.12 15.97 -3.72
N MET A 14 -3.07 15.16 -3.51
CA MET A 14 -3.24 13.71 -3.31
C MET A 14 -4.08 13.40 -2.07
N VAL A 15 -3.81 14.08 -0.95
CA VAL A 15 -4.57 13.91 0.29
C VAL A 15 -6.04 14.28 0.06
N GLU A 16 -6.33 15.37 -0.64
CA GLU A 16 -7.69 15.80 -0.96
C GLU A 16 -8.44 14.77 -1.82
N ILE A 17 -7.79 14.23 -2.84
CA ILE A 17 -8.34 13.19 -3.70
C ILE A 17 -8.73 11.96 -2.88
N VAL A 18 -7.81 11.47 -2.05
CA VAL A 18 -8.02 10.25 -1.26
C VAL A 18 -9.13 10.45 -0.23
N ILE A 19 -9.10 11.55 0.54
CA ILE A 19 -10.12 11.81 1.56
C ILE A 19 -11.49 12.01 0.90
N SER A 20 -11.56 12.72 -0.23
CA SER A 20 -12.80 12.90 -0.98
C SER A 20 -13.37 11.57 -1.49
N ALA A 21 -12.52 10.68 -2.00
CA ALA A 21 -12.92 9.36 -2.45
C ALA A 21 -13.46 8.51 -1.27
N LEU A 22 -12.72 8.47 -0.15
CA LEU A 22 -13.15 7.77 1.06
C LEU A 22 -14.50 8.29 1.57
N ASN A 23 -14.70 9.61 1.59
CA ASN A 23 -15.96 10.24 1.95
C ASN A 23 -17.13 9.75 1.08
N LYS A 24 -16.95 9.74 -0.24
CA LYS A 24 -17.99 9.25 -1.16
C LYS A 24 -18.32 7.78 -0.91
N ILE A 25 -17.31 6.94 -0.72
CA ILE A 25 -17.46 5.50 -0.47
C ILE A 25 -18.24 5.24 0.82
N ILE A 26 -17.83 5.93 1.90
CA ILE A 26 -18.49 5.83 3.21
C ILE A 26 -19.96 6.22 3.07
N ASN A 27 -20.24 7.35 2.41
CA ASN A 27 -21.60 7.87 2.26
C ASN A 27 -22.49 6.95 1.40
N GLN A 28 -21.95 6.42 0.30
CA GLN A 28 -22.69 5.52 -0.59
C GLN A 28 -23.04 4.20 0.11
N LYS A 29 -22.07 3.57 0.77
CA LYS A 29 -22.28 2.25 1.40
C LYS A 29 -22.92 2.33 2.77
N PHE A 30 -22.77 3.45 3.47
CA PHE A 30 -23.19 3.57 4.84
C PHE A 30 -23.75 4.96 5.19
N PRO A 31 -25.04 5.20 4.88
CA PRO A 31 -25.67 6.49 5.15
C PRO A 31 -25.71 6.77 6.67
N GLY A 32 -25.27 7.98 7.07
CA GLY A 32 -25.41 8.49 8.43
C GLY A 32 -24.13 9.14 9.03
N ALA A 33 -24.33 10.20 9.81
CA ALA A 33 -23.25 11.03 10.38
C ALA A 33 -22.26 10.27 11.30
N GLN A 34 -22.66 9.12 11.84
CA GLN A 34 -21.83 8.34 12.77
C GLN A 34 -20.63 7.67 12.10
N LYS A 35 -20.67 7.47 10.77
CA LYS A 35 -19.58 6.84 10.01
C LYS A 35 -18.64 7.84 9.35
N THR A 36 -19.13 9.05 9.03
CA THR A 36 -18.24 10.18 8.70
C THR A 36 -17.38 10.59 9.89
N LYS A 37 -17.89 10.45 11.13
CA LYS A 37 -17.08 10.58 12.36
C LYS A 37 -15.90 9.62 12.38
N THR A 38 -16.01 8.43 11.80
CA THR A 38 -14.92 7.45 11.79
C THR A 38 -13.71 7.94 11.01
N MET A 39 -13.92 8.45 9.78
CA MET A 39 -12.85 9.06 8.99
C MET A 39 -12.21 10.26 9.72
N ILE A 40 -13.03 11.13 10.31
CA ILE A 40 -12.54 12.30 11.06
C ILE A 40 -11.71 11.87 12.28
N ASN A 41 -12.17 10.85 13.00
CA ASN A 41 -11.46 10.30 14.14
C ASN A 41 -10.13 9.69 13.71
N SER A 42 -10.07 8.97 12.59
CA SER A 42 -8.82 8.44 12.03
C SER A 42 -7.83 9.55 11.68
N ILE A 43 -8.29 10.61 10.99
CA ILE A 43 -7.45 11.77 10.64
C ILE A 43 -6.94 12.48 11.91
N ARG A 44 -7.81 12.75 12.88
CA ARG A 44 -7.44 13.43 14.15
C ARG A 44 -6.51 12.58 15.00
N LYS A 45 -6.74 11.26 15.08
CA LYS A 45 -5.87 10.30 15.77
C LYS A 45 -4.47 10.29 15.15
N LEU A 46 -4.39 10.21 13.83
CA LEU A 46 -3.12 10.23 13.09
C LEU A 46 -2.45 11.60 13.13
N GLY A 47 -3.20 12.69 13.28
CA GLY A 47 -2.67 14.04 13.44
C GLY A 47 -1.79 14.24 14.67
N LYS A 48 -1.87 13.34 15.67
CA LYS A 48 -0.92 13.30 16.81
C LYS A 48 0.47 12.80 16.43
N LYS A 49 0.57 12.03 15.32
CA LYS A 49 1.83 11.47 14.80
C LYS A 49 2.31 12.23 13.56
N TYR A 50 1.39 12.73 12.75
CA TYR A 50 1.67 13.43 11.50
C TYR A 50 1.13 14.86 11.58
N ASP A 51 1.98 15.78 12.05
CA ASP A 51 1.61 17.19 12.27
C ASP A 51 0.98 17.85 11.04
N PHE A 52 1.38 17.46 9.83
CA PHE A 52 0.82 18.04 8.61
C PHE A 52 -0.67 17.73 8.44
N LEU A 53 -1.23 16.71 9.09
CA LEU A 53 -2.67 16.42 9.03
C LEU A 53 -3.52 17.49 9.71
N LYS A 54 -2.94 18.38 10.54
CA LYS A 54 -3.63 19.59 11.03
C LYS A 54 -4.07 20.53 9.91
N HIS A 55 -3.46 20.39 8.73
CA HIS A 55 -3.81 21.12 7.53
C HIS A 55 -4.93 20.45 6.73
N VAL A 56 -5.53 19.36 7.23
CA VAL A 56 -6.80 18.86 6.72
C VAL A 56 -7.92 19.62 7.43
N GLY A 57 -8.51 20.59 6.73
CA GLY A 57 -9.70 21.29 7.18
C GLY A 57 -10.89 20.35 7.20
N ILE A 58 -11.64 20.34 8.30
CA ILE A 58 -12.87 19.58 8.47
C ILE A 58 -13.92 20.57 8.97
N SER A 59 -15.09 20.63 8.35
CA SER A 59 -16.17 21.51 8.83
C SER A 59 -16.56 21.15 10.28
N ASP A 60 -17.05 22.13 11.05
CA ASP A 60 -17.51 21.88 12.42
C ASP A 60 -18.86 21.16 12.44
N GLU A 61 -19.69 21.44 11.43
CA GLU A 61 -21.00 20.84 11.25
C GLU A 61 -21.06 20.01 9.96
N PRO A 62 -21.85 18.93 9.93
CA PRO A 62 -22.15 18.23 8.69
C PRO A 62 -23.00 19.11 7.78
N THR A 63 -22.86 18.96 6.48
CA THR A 63 -23.75 19.53 5.48
C THR A 63 -25.18 18.99 5.65
N SER A 64 -26.14 19.58 4.94
CA SER A 64 -27.52 19.09 4.88
C SER A 64 -27.64 17.62 4.42
N GLY A 65 -26.61 17.07 3.76
CA GLY A 65 -26.51 15.66 3.38
C GLY A 65 -25.85 14.76 4.44
N GLY A 66 -25.55 15.29 5.63
CA GLY A 66 -25.01 14.54 6.76
C GLY A 66 -23.50 14.29 6.72
N PHE A 67 -22.76 14.93 5.82
CA PHE A 67 -21.32 14.73 5.63
C PHE A 67 -20.50 15.97 6.00
N TYR A 68 -19.28 15.77 6.48
CA TYR A 68 -18.37 16.87 6.81
C TYR A 68 -17.56 17.26 5.57
N LEU A 69 -17.44 18.55 5.30
CA LEU A 69 -16.58 19.04 4.24
C LEU A 69 -15.13 18.84 4.67
N THR A 70 -14.34 18.21 3.82
CA THR A 70 -12.92 17.98 4.05
C THR A 70 -12.10 18.65 2.96
N GLN A 71 -11.12 19.45 3.35
CA GLN A 71 -10.22 20.13 2.43
C GLN A 71 -8.77 19.91 2.86
N ALA A 72 -7.89 19.59 1.91
CA ALA A 72 -6.47 19.45 2.19
C ALA A 72 -5.74 20.77 1.86
N LEU A 73 -5.26 21.46 2.88
CA LEU A 73 -4.65 22.78 2.72
C LEU A 73 -3.18 22.68 2.26
N PRO A 74 -2.64 23.73 1.60
CA PRO A 74 -1.28 23.71 1.04
C PRO A 74 -0.15 23.43 2.04
N GLY A 75 -0.39 23.59 3.36
CA GLY A 75 0.59 23.28 4.40
C GLY A 75 1.09 21.82 4.37
N ILE A 76 0.30 20.90 3.82
CA ILE A 76 0.67 19.49 3.62
C ILE A 76 1.84 19.34 2.63
N ASN A 77 2.03 20.30 1.73
CA ASN A 77 3.10 20.24 0.72
C ASN A 77 4.51 20.36 1.31
N ASN A 78 4.61 20.82 2.57
CA ASN A 78 5.89 20.87 3.29
C ASN A 78 6.27 19.52 3.93
N ALA A 79 5.35 18.55 3.97
CA ALA A 79 5.61 17.23 4.51
C ALA A 79 6.46 16.39 3.56
N HIS A 80 7.28 15.50 4.11
CA HIS A 80 8.04 14.56 3.30
C HIS A 80 7.09 13.59 2.59
N PRO A 81 7.24 13.31 1.28
CA PRO A 81 6.30 12.47 0.53
C PRO A 81 6.09 11.07 1.12
N ILE A 82 7.13 10.49 1.71
CA ILE A 82 7.04 9.18 2.37
C ILE A 82 6.12 9.23 3.59
N ASP A 83 6.16 10.30 4.39
CA ASP A 83 5.31 10.44 5.57
C ASP A 83 3.85 10.66 5.15
N VAL A 84 3.63 11.38 4.05
CA VAL A 84 2.30 11.55 3.43
C VAL A 84 1.75 10.22 2.94
N ALA A 85 2.55 9.43 2.23
CA ALA A 85 2.15 8.10 1.78
C ALA A 85 1.81 7.18 2.97
N GLU A 86 2.65 7.17 4.02
CA GLU A 86 2.40 6.36 5.21
C GLU A 86 1.12 6.79 5.94
N ALA A 87 0.88 8.09 6.06
CA ALA A 87 -0.35 8.61 6.67
C ALA A 87 -1.59 8.25 5.85
N ILE A 88 -1.54 8.41 4.52
CA ILE A 88 -2.64 8.02 3.63
C ILE A 88 -2.94 6.53 3.77
N GLN A 89 -1.92 5.67 3.71
CA GLN A 89 -2.09 4.23 3.87
C GLN A 89 -2.80 3.89 5.19
N LYS A 90 -2.40 4.53 6.30
CA LYS A 90 -3.04 4.34 7.61
C LYS A 90 -4.47 4.84 7.67
N ILE A 91 -4.78 5.99 7.04
CA ILE A 91 -6.16 6.50 6.96
C ILE A 91 -7.04 5.48 6.24
N ILE A 92 -6.60 4.98 5.08
CA ILE A 92 -7.34 3.99 4.30
C ILE A 92 -7.55 2.70 5.11
N CYS A 93 -6.51 2.18 5.78
CA CYS A 93 -6.59 1.02 6.66
C CYS A 93 -7.58 1.22 7.82
N ASP A 94 -7.38 2.26 8.64
CA ASP A 94 -8.22 2.54 9.82
C ASP A 94 -9.70 2.65 9.41
N ILE A 95 -9.99 3.26 8.25
CA ILE A 95 -11.36 3.37 7.72
C ILE A 95 -11.88 2.02 7.25
N GLY A 96 -11.13 1.28 6.44
CA GLY A 96 -11.53 -0.02 5.94
C GLY A 96 -11.86 -1.01 7.08
N GLU A 97 -11.03 -1.04 8.12
CA GLU A 97 -11.22 -1.89 9.30
C GLU A 97 -12.45 -1.48 10.11
N SER A 98 -12.63 -0.17 10.33
CA SER A 98 -13.71 0.35 11.16
C SER A 98 -15.12 0.18 10.61
N LEU A 99 -15.22 -0.05 9.30
CA LEU A 99 -16.50 -0.20 8.61
C LEU A 99 -16.95 -1.65 8.46
N ASP A 100 -16.19 -2.60 9.03
CA ASP A 100 -16.39 -4.05 8.91
C ASP A 100 -16.72 -4.45 7.47
N TRP A 101 -15.93 -3.92 6.54
CA TRP A 101 -16.16 -4.14 5.13
C TRP A 101 -15.86 -5.62 4.84
N LYS A 102 -16.93 -6.42 4.72
CA LYS A 102 -16.89 -7.89 4.58
C LYS A 102 -15.96 -8.42 3.48
N ASP A 103 -15.55 -7.55 2.57
CA ASP A 103 -14.66 -7.84 1.46
C ASP A 103 -13.70 -6.66 1.19
N GLY A 104 -12.48 -6.76 1.73
CA GLY A 104 -11.41 -5.78 1.52
C GLY A 104 -11.11 -5.50 0.04
N GLU A 105 -11.37 -6.47 -0.85
CA GLU A 105 -11.24 -6.29 -2.30
C GLU A 105 -12.29 -5.29 -2.82
N SER A 106 -13.57 -5.49 -2.51
CA SER A 106 -14.64 -4.54 -2.87
C SER A 106 -14.37 -3.11 -2.35
N PHE A 107 -13.72 -2.97 -1.19
CA PHE A 107 -13.35 -1.66 -0.65
C PHE A 107 -12.28 -0.98 -1.52
N ILE A 108 -11.17 -1.67 -1.77
CA ILE A 108 -10.06 -1.12 -2.55
C ILE A 108 -10.46 -0.87 -4.01
N GLU A 109 -11.26 -1.73 -4.61
CA GLU A 109 -11.78 -1.50 -5.97
C GLU A 109 -12.76 -0.32 -6.03
N SER A 110 -13.55 -0.11 -4.99
CA SER A 110 -14.37 1.11 -4.88
C SER A 110 -13.51 2.36 -4.71
N LEU A 111 -12.41 2.27 -3.96
CA LEU A 111 -11.46 3.36 -3.79
C LEU A 111 -10.75 3.71 -5.10
N LYS A 112 -10.22 2.72 -5.82
CA LYS A 112 -9.60 2.93 -7.14
C LYS A 112 -10.58 3.58 -8.11
N ARG A 113 -11.84 3.12 -8.14
CA ARG A 113 -12.89 3.68 -9.00
C ARG A 113 -13.18 5.16 -8.68
N GLU A 114 -13.28 5.52 -7.40
CA GLU A 114 -13.56 6.90 -6.99
C GLU A 114 -12.35 7.84 -7.18
N ILE A 115 -11.12 7.33 -7.08
CA ILE A 115 -9.89 8.08 -7.36
C ILE A 115 -9.63 8.23 -8.87
N GLY A 116 -10.05 7.25 -9.68
CA GLY A 116 -9.74 7.18 -11.11
C GLY A 116 -8.25 6.91 -11.38
N GLU A 117 -7.75 7.29 -12.55
CA GLU A 117 -6.35 7.09 -12.98
C GLU A 117 -5.29 7.64 -12.00
N LYS A 118 -5.69 8.57 -11.11
CA LYS A 118 -4.80 9.14 -10.10
C LYS A 118 -4.36 8.13 -9.04
N HIS A 119 -4.96 6.94 -8.98
CA HIS A 119 -4.50 5.87 -8.09
C HIS A 119 -3.09 5.40 -8.46
N LEU A 120 -2.67 5.52 -9.73
CA LEU A 120 -1.30 5.21 -10.15
C LEU A 120 -0.29 6.21 -9.56
N ALA A 121 -0.66 7.49 -9.47
CA ALA A 121 0.16 8.50 -8.81
C ALA A 121 0.23 8.27 -7.29
N LEU A 122 -0.87 7.79 -6.69
CA LEU A 122 -0.92 7.40 -5.28
C LEU A 122 0.04 6.22 -4.98
N GLU A 123 0.02 5.20 -5.84
CA GLU A 123 0.95 4.07 -5.76
C GLU A 123 2.41 4.51 -6.01
N GLY A 124 2.63 5.42 -6.96
CA GLY A 124 3.92 6.05 -7.21
C GLY A 124 4.49 6.83 -6.02
N MET A 125 3.64 7.37 -5.13
CA MET A 125 4.05 7.98 -3.86
C MET A 125 4.46 6.94 -2.79
N GLY A 126 4.17 5.65 -3.02
CA GLY A 126 4.52 4.56 -2.12
C GLY A 126 3.35 4.03 -1.30
N VAL A 127 2.11 4.45 -1.58
CA VAL A 127 0.90 3.87 -0.97
C VAL A 127 0.60 2.54 -1.66
N ASN A 128 0.71 1.44 -0.93
CA ASN A 128 0.50 0.12 -1.52
C ASN A 128 -0.96 -0.33 -1.32
N LEU A 129 -1.83 -0.03 -2.30
CA LEU A 129 -3.25 -0.38 -2.25
C LEU A 129 -3.49 -1.89 -2.19
N GLU A 130 -2.64 -2.69 -2.84
CA GLU A 130 -2.76 -4.14 -2.82
C GLU A 130 -2.42 -4.70 -1.42
N HIS A 131 -1.40 -4.16 -0.75
CA HIS A 131 -1.13 -4.50 0.64
C HIS A 131 -2.30 -4.13 1.56
N ILE A 132 -2.93 -2.97 1.37
CA ILE A 132 -4.12 -2.60 2.14
C ILE A 132 -5.26 -3.59 1.88
N LYS A 133 -5.48 -3.99 0.63
CA LYS A 133 -6.46 -5.04 0.27
C LYS A 133 -6.19 -6.32 1.08
N PHE A 134 -4.96 -6.80 1.11
CA PHE A 134 -4.61 -8.00 1.89
C PHE A 134 -4.87 -7.83 3.39
N VAL A 135 -4.47 -6.68 3.98
CA VAL A 135 -4.73 -6.37 5.39
C VAL A 135 -6.23 -6.42 5.69
N LEU A 136 -7.05 -5.79 4.85
CA LEU A 136 -8.51 -5.74 5.04
C LEU A 136 -9.19 -7.09 4.78
N MET A 137 -8.64 -7.92 3.90
CA MET A 137 -9.05 -9.31 3.72
C MET A 137 -8.59 -10.22 4.88
N ARG A 138 -7.88 -9.68 5.87
CA ARG A 138 -7.20 -10.42 6.94
C ARG A 138 -6.27 -11.51 6.41
N GLN A 139 -5.75 -11.30 5.21
CA GLN A 139 -4.70 -12.14 4.66
C GLN A 139 -3.38 -11.66 5.25
N GLY A 140 -2.61 -12.60 5.81
CA GLY A 140 -1.31 -12.30 6.37
C GLY A 140 -0.36 -11.72 5.31
N HIS A 141 0.63 -10.97 5.76
CA HIS A 141 1.80 -10.61 4.96
C HIS A 141 2.38 -11.80 4.16
N GLU A 142 2.28 -13.03 4.70
CA GLU A 142 2.71 -14.26 4.03
C GLU A 142 2.13 -14.42 2.62
N VAL A 143 0.83 -14.14 2.46
CA VAL A 143 0.12 -14.32 1.19
C VAL A 143 0.56 -13.27 0.19
N LEU A 144 0.70 -12.02 0.65
CA LEU A 144 1.20 -10.93 -0.17
C LEU A 144 2.63 -11.19 -0.65
N ILE A 145 3.52 -11.65 0.26
CA ILE A 145 4.90 -11.95 -0.11
C ILE A 145 4.96 -13.10 -1.09
N LYS A 146 4.19 -14.17 -0.86
CA LYS A 146 4.14 -15.30 -1.78
C LYS A 146 3.75 -14.83 -3.20
N LYS A 147 2.65 -14.08 -3.33
CA LYS A 147 2.18 -13.53 -4.61
C LYS A 147 3.18 -12.57 -5.26
N THR A 148 3.90 -11.79 -4.45
CA THR A 148 4.93 -10.87 -4.96
C THR A 148 6.10 -11.65 -5.57
N LEU A 149 6.53 -12.74 -4.91
CA LEU A 149 7.61 -13.59 -5.41
C LEU A 149 7.17 -14.41 -6.62
N GLU A 150 5.92 -14.92 -6.63
CA GLU A 150 5.29 -15.55 -7.79
C GLU A 150 5.33 -14.62 -9.02
N ALA A 151 4.85 -13.38 -8.86
CA ALA A 151 4.90 -12.40 -9.95
C ALA A 151 6.34 -12.07 -10.40
N LEU A 152 7.29 -12.04 -9.47
CA LEU A 152 8.70 -11.81 -9.80
C LEU A 152 9.28 -13.00 -10.59
N ILE A 153 8.96 -14.24 -10.22
CA ILE A 153 9.30 -15.44 -11.00
C ILE A 153 8.72 -15.31 -12.40
N ASP A 154 7.43 -15.01 -12.54
CA ASP A 154 6.76 -14.89 -13.84
C ASP A 154 7.43 -13.84 -14.74
N ILE A 155 7.86 -12.71 -14.16
CA ILE A 155 8.53 -11.63 -14.90
C ILE A 155 9.92 -12.08 -15.36
N VAL A 156 10.73 -12.65 -14.47
CA VAL A 156 12.11 -13.07 -14.80
C VAL A 156 12.09 -14.24 -15.78
N SER A 157 11.16 -15.18 -15.61
CA SER A 157 10.99 -16.36 -16.47
C SER A 157 10.56 -16.03 -17.90
N LYS A 158 10.19 -14.77 -18.21
CA LYS A 158 10.00 -14.34 -19.60
C LYS A 158 11.31 -14.31 -20.38
N ASN A 159 12.43 -14.15 -19.70
CA ASN A 159 13.77 -14.02 -20.30
C ASN A 159 14.73 -15.16 -19.91
N THR A 160 14.31 -16.10 -19.05
CA THR A 160 15.08 -17.26 -18.61
C THR A 160 14.16 -18.42 -18.23
N SER A 161 14.68 -19.55 -17.73
CA SER A 161 13.82 -20.63 -17.22
C SER A 161 13.25 -20.28 -15.84
N GLU A 162 12.11 -20.89 -15.50
CA GLU A 162 11.49 -20.73 -14.19
C GLU A 162 12.42 -21.13 -13.04
N GLY A 163 13.18 -22.22 -13.22
CA GLY A 163 14.21 -22.63 -12.26
C GLY A 163 15.33 -21.59 -12.09
N PHE A 164 15.77 -20.95 -13.17
CA PHE A 164 16.74 -19.85 -13.07
C PHE A 164 16.16 -18.61 -12.38
N ALA A 165 14.88 -18.30 -12.62
CA ALA A 165 14.20 -17.21 -11.93
C ALA A 165 14.16 -17.45 -10.41
N VAL A 166 13.83 -18.68 -9.98
CA VAL A 166 13.84 -19.05 -8.56
C VAL A 166 15.26 -18.96 -7.96
N VAL A 167 16.30 -19.41 -8.68
CA VAL A 167 17.70 -19.29 -8.25
C VAL A 167 18.12 -17.83 -8.06
N ALA A 168 17.75 -16.95 -8.98
CA ALA A 168 18.07 -15.52 -8.90
C ALA A 168 17.41 -14.88 -7.65
N ILE A 169 16.15 -15.22 -7.40
CA ILE A 169 15.42 -14.76 -6.22
C ILE A 169 16.03 -15.30 -4.93
N ASP A 170 16.35 -16.60 -4.86
CA ASP A 170 17.01 -17.23 -3.70
C ASP A 170 18.36 -16.56 -3.38
N THR A 171 19.15 -16.31 -4.42
CA THR A 171 20.44 -15.61 -4.30
C THR A 171 20.25 -14.19 -3.76
N ALA A 172 19.26 -13.46 -4.24
CA ALA A 172 18.97 -12.11 -3.79
C ALA A 172 18.50 -12.06 -2.32
N ILE A 173 17.61 -12.98 -1.94
CA ILE A 173 17.13 -13.14 -0.57
C ILE A 173 18.30 -13.45 0.37
N GLY A 174 19.14 -14.43 0.02
CA GLY A 174 20.29 -14.82 0.83
C GLY A 174 21.30 -13.68 1.04
N LYS A 175 21.60 -12.90 0.00
CA LYS A 175 22.49 -11.72 0.10
C LYS A 175 21.91 -10.61 0.98
N LEU A 176 20.59 -10.45 0.98
CA LEU A 176 19.90 -9.37 1.72
C LEU A 176 19.51 -9.77 3.14
N GLU A 177 19.60 -11.05 3.49
CA GLU A 177 19.18 -11.58 4.78
C GLU A 177 19.95 -10.96 5.96
N GLU A 178 21.25 -10.70 5.79
CA GLU A 178 22.08 -10.04 6.82
C GLU A 178 21.60 -8.62 7.14
N LYS A 179 21.11 -7.90 6.12
CA LYS A 179 20.61 -6.54 6.24
C LYS A 179 19.13 -6.50 6.68
N HIS A 180 18.34 -7.47 6.24
CA HIS A 180 16.92 -7.58 6.51
C HIS A 180 16.60 -8.97 7.06
N ASN A 181 16.80 -9.15 8.37
CA ASN A 181 16.60 -10.43 9.07
C ASN A 181 15.20 -11.03 8.85
N ILE A 182 14.20 -10.21 8.54
CA ILE A 182 12.83 -10.63 8.21
C ILE A 182 12.75 -11.55 6.99
N LEU A 183 13.74 -11.51 6.09
CA LEU A 183 13.82 -12.38 4.91
C LEU A 183 14.09 -13.84 5.27
N ARG A 184 14.55 -14.14 6.50
CA ARG A 184 14.72 -15.51 7.02
C ARG A 184 13.43 -16.33 7.02
N ASN A 185 12.29 -15.64 7.06
CA ASN A 185 10.97 -16.23 7.02
C ASN A 185 10.57 -16.67 5.60
N ILE A 186 11.42 -16.46 4.59
CA ILE A 186 11.22 -16.92 3.22
C ILE A 186 12.16 -18.10 3.00
N LYS A 187 11.61 -19.30 2.77
CA LYS A 187 12.36 -20.53 2.50
C LYS A 187 12.18 -20.93 1.06
N ILE A 188 13.30 -21.21 0.39
CA ILE A 188 13.29 -21.76 -0.96
C ILE A 188 13.93 -23.14 -0.92
N ASP A 189 13.17 -24.15 -1.33
CA ASP A 189 13.65 -25.52 -1.46
C ASP A 189 14.49 -25.65 -2.74
N LYS A 190 15.81 -25.72 -2.56
CA LYS A 190 16.78 -25.79 -3.65
C LYS A 190 16.63 -27.04 -4.51
N SER A 191 16.09 -28.13 -3.95
CA SER A 191 15.83 -29.35 -4.71
C SER A 191 14.64 -29.21 -5.68
N ARG A 192 13.81 -28.18 -5.48
CA ARG A 192 12.55 -27.95 -6.19
C ARG A 192 12.57 -26.69 -7.05
N TYR A 193 13.73 -26.10 -7.35
CA TYR A 193 13.79 -24.88 -8.16
C TYR A 193 13.02 -24.98 -9.48
N ALA A 194 13.05 -26.14 -10.15
CA ALA A 194 12.31 -26.37 -11.39
C ALA A 194 10.77 -26.34 -11.24
N GLU A 195 10.26 -26.36 -10.01
CA GLU A 195 8.82 -26.24 -9.70
C GLU A 195 8.38 -24.79 -9.47
N GLY A 196 9.26 -23.82 -9.69
CA GLY A 196 8.90 -22.40 -9.69
C GLY A 196 8.42 -21.92 -8.34
N ALA A 197 7.23 -21.29 -8.35
CA ALA A 197 6.57 -20.79 -7.14
C ALA A 197 6.38 -21.86 -6.05
N ASN A 198 6.23 -23.14 -6.41
CA ASN A 198 6.04 -24.23 -5.46
C ASN A 198 7.29 -24.54 -4.63
N ALA A 199 8.46 -24.05 -5.05
CA ALA A 199 9.70 -24.12 -4.29
C ALA A 199 9.71 -23.15 -3.10
N ILE A 200 8.81 -22.16 -3.07
CA ILE A 200 8.79 -21.08 -2.09
C ILE A 200 7.79 -21.37 -0.97
N SER A 201 8.27 -21.30 0.26
CA SER A 201 7.47 -21.34 1.48
C SER A 201 7.71 -20.09 2.32
N ILE A 202 6.62 -19.47 2.79
CA ILE A 202 6.67 -18.28 3.64
C ILE A 202 6.20 -18.67 5.04
N MET A 203 7.03 -18.40 6.05
CA MET A 203 6.72 -18.70 7.43
C MET A 203 5.75 -17.67 8.03
N PRO A 204 4.74 -18.08 8.83
CA PRO A 204 3.69 -17.19 9.34
C PRO A 204 4.17 -16.02 10.22
N GLU A 205 5.36 -16.12 10.79
CA GLU A 205 5.99 -15.08 11.62
C GLU A 205 6.13 -13.75 10.88
N ILE A 206 6.18 -13.79 9.55
CA ILE A 206 6.21 -12.58 8.70
C ILE A 206 4.97 -11.69 8.88
N ASN A 207 3.85 -12.27 9.32
CA ASN A 207 2.60 -11.54 9.58
C ASN A 207 2.73 -10.56 10.75
N ASN A 208 3.69 -10.78 11.65
CA ASN A 208 3.95 -9.90 12.79
C ASN A 208 4.98 -8.79 12.48
N VAL A 209 5.55 -8.76 11.28
CA VAL A 209 6.56 -7.77 10.88
C VAL A 209 5.88 -6.45 10.50
N GLU A 210 6.42 -5.31 10.94
CA GLU A 210 5.93 -4.00 10.53
C GLU A 210 5.99 -3.84 9.00
N SER A 211 4.87 -3.47 8.36
CA SER A 211 4.72 -3.47 6.90
C SER A 211 5.75 -2.60 6.16
N HIS A 212 6.23 -1.51 6.77
CA HIS A 212 7.25 -0.65 6.16
C HIS A 212 8.63 -1.33 6.09
N LYS A 213 8.98 -2.16 7.09
CA LYS A 213 10.21 -2.97 7.09
C LYS A 213 10.11 -4.07 6.03
N LEU A 214 8.96 -4.76 6.01
CA LEU A 214 8.68 -5.78 5.02
C LEU A 214 8.72 -5.24 3.59
N GLY A 215 7.99 -4.15 3.33
CA GLY A 215 8.00 -3.49 2.02
C GLY A 215 9.38 -2.99 1.62
N LYS A 216 10.22 -2.54 2.56
CA LYS A 216 11.60 -2.15 2.27
C LYS A 216 12.45 -3.34 1.83
N ALA A 217 12.41 -4.46 2.56
CA ALA A 217 13.21 -5.64 2.23
C ALA A 217 12.82 -6.24 0.87
N ILE A 218 11.52 -6.39 0.61
CA ILE A 218 11.01 -6.95 -0.64
C ILE A 218 11.34 -6.05 -1.84
N ARG A 219 11.26 -4.72 -1.69
CA ARG A 219 11.72 -3.78 -2.73
C ARG A 219 13.21 -3.93 -3.03
N GLU A 220 14.04 -4.21 -2.03
CA GLU A 220 15.47 -4.45 -2.25
C GLU A 220 15.71 -5.79 -2.97
N VAL A 221 14.95 -6.85 -2.65
CA VAL A 221 14.98 -8.13 -3.39
C VAL A 221 14.63 -7.90 -4.86
N ILE A 222 13.50 -7.25 -5.15
CA ILE A 222 13.06 -6.93 -6.52
C ILE A 222 14.14 -6.15 -7.28
N ARG A 223 14.75 -5.15 -6.64
CA ARG A 223 15.83 -4.35 -7.25
C ARG A 223 17.08 -5.16 -7.53
N MET A 224 17.44 -6.11 -6.66
CA MET A 224 18.62 -6.94 -6.86
C MET A 224 18.39 -7.93 -8.02
N VAL A 225 17.25 -8.62 -8.01
CA VAL A 225 16.87 -9.55 -9.09
C VAL A 225 16.77 -8.82 -10.43
N GLY A 226 16.15 -7.64 -10.47
CA GLY A 226 16.05 -6.84 -11.69
C GLY A 226 17.38 -6.28 -12.19
N LYS A 227 18.42 -6.18 -11.36
CA LYS A 227 19.77 -5.77 -11.81
C LYS A 227 20.60 -6.94 -12.37
N ASP A 228 20.34 -8.16 -11.90
CA ASP A 228 21.05 -9.36 -12.34
C ASP A 228 20.37 -10.03 -13.56
N SER A 229 19.18 -9.57 -13.96
CA SER A 229 18.35 -10.18 -15.03
C SER A 229 18.33 -9.42 -16.37
N PHE A 230 19.07 -8.31 -16.48
CA PHE A 230 19.21 -7.46 -17.68
C PHE A 230 20.64 -6.92 -17.78
#